data_AF-A0A7J4KAP7-F1
#
_entry.id   AF-A0A7J4KAP7-F1
#
_cell.length_a   1.000
_cell.length_b   1.000
_cell.length_c   1.000
_cell.angle_alpha   90.00
_cell.angle_beta   90.00
_cell.angle_gamma   90.00
#
_symmetry.space_group_name_H-M   'P 1'
#
loop_
_entity.id
_entity.type
_entity.pdbx_description
1 polymer ?
#
loop_
_entity_poly.entity_id
_entity_poly.type
_entity_poly.pdbx_seq_one_letter_code
_entity_poly.pdbx_strand_id
1 'polypeptide(L)'
;MYENIREITDALAALSDAWDANGITCQGKSCTGQFINSAGDTVTIRSSLYDSVDAASAAYAAEKVKGSSYRQITIAVGEESYAWQHLAAAEAGFREKNLVVIIRYSAGVGMASGKEAAALAGMAAQNMGI
;
A
#
# COMPACT_ATOMS: atom_id res chain seq x y z
N MET A 1 13.61 2.93 12.01
CA MET A 1 12.39 3.41 12.69
C MET A 1 12.03 4.65 11.92
N TYR A 2 10.90 4.70 11.17
CA TYR A 2 10.62 5.86 10.33
C TYR A 2 10.30 7.05 11.24
N GLU A 3 11.25 7.98 11.34
CA GLU A 3 11.11 9.15 12.21
C GLU A 3 10.49 10.33 11.45
N ASN A 4 10.40 10.25 10.11
CA ASN A 4 9.92 11.36 9.32
C ASN A 4 9.25 10.97 7.99
N ILE A 5 8.23 11.75 7.62
CA ILE A 5 7.43 11.63 6.40
C ILE A 5 8.25 11.63 5.09
N ARG A 6 9.47 12.17 5.17
CA ARG A 6 10.43 12.23 4.06
C ARG A 6 10.87 10.83 3.59
N GLU A 7 11.16 9.90 4.51
CA GLU A 7 11.57 8.53 4.14
C GLU A 7 10.44 7.78 3.43
N ILE A 8 9.20 8.04 3.83
CA ILE A 8 8.00 7.52 3.17
C ILE A 8 7.85 8.12 1.76
N THR A 9 8.11 9.42 1.61
CA THR A 9 8.04 10.11 0.31
C THR A 9 9.10 9.58 -0.65
N ASP A 10 10.33 9.40 -0.18
CA ASP A 10 11.46 8.89 -0.97
C ASP A 10 11.20 7.43 -1.39
N ALA A 11 10.64 6.59 -0.50
CA ALA A 11 10.26 5.22 -0.84
C ALA A 11 9.11 5.14 -1.85
N LEU A 12 8.15 6.07 -1.79
CA LEU A 12 7.09 6.18 -2.81
C LEU A 12 7.64 6.68 -4.14
N ALA A 13 8.59 7.60 -4.13
CA ALA A 13 9.26 8.07 -5.34
C ALA A 13 10.09 6.96 -6.00
N ALA A 14 10.74 6.08 -5.24
CA ALA A 14 11.47 4.94 -5.79
C ALA A 14 10.57 3.94 -6.57
N LEU A 15 9.26 3.94 -6.32
CA LEU A 15 8.29 3.14 -7.07
C LEU A 15 7.95 3.73 -8.45
N SER A 16 8.34 4.98 -8.74
CA SER A 16 8.11 5.63 -10.03
C SER A 16 8.92 5.05 -11.18
N ASP A 17 9.98 4.30 -10.91
CA ASP A 17 10.82 3.71 -11.97
C ASP A 17 10.10 2.56 -12.70
N ALA A 18 9.06 1.97 -12.10
CA ALA A 18 8.24 0.90 -12.69
C ALA A 18 6.85 1.37 -13.15
N TRP A 19 6.41 2.56 -12.73
CA TRP A 19 5.07 3.09 -12.97
C TRP A 19 5.13 4.61 -13.17
N ASP A 20 4.47 5.17 -14.18
CA ASP A 20 4.44 6.62 -14.37
C ASP A 20 3.73 7.27 -13.19
N ALA A 21 4.51 7.98 -12.36
CA ALA A 21 3.99 8.69 -11.21
C ALA A 21 3.07 9.82 -11.68
N ASN A 22 1.78 9.70 -11.37
CA ASN A 22 0.80 10.74 -11.63
C ASN A 22 0.87 11.84 -10.56
N GLY A 23 1.30 11.48 -9.33
CA GLY A 23 1.61 12.45 -8.29
C GLY A 23 1.81 11.82 -6.91
N ILE A 24 2.59 12.49 -6.06
CA ILE A 24 2.73 12.16 -4.63
C ILE A 24 2.27 13.37 -3.82
N THR A 25 1.32 13.15 -2.92
CA THR A 25 0.81 14.18 -2.00
C THR A 25 1.01 13.73 -0.57
N CYS A 26 1.61 14.58 0.26
CA CYS A 26 1.79 14.32 1.69
C CYS A 26 1.06 15.37 2.52
N GLN A 27 0.32 14.91 3.54
CA GLN A 27 -0.39 15.75 4.49
C GLN A 27 -0.17 15.21 5.90
N GLY A 28 0.51 16.00 6.74
CA GLY A 28 0.86 15.58 8.09
C GLY A 28 1.74 14.33 8.09
N LYS A 29 1.25 13.25 8.68
CA LYS A 29 1.95 11.96 8.80
C LYS A 29 1.56 10.92 7.75
N SER A 30 0.88 11.36 6.69
CA SER A 30 0.42 10.48 5.62
C SER A 30 0.89 10.97 4.26
N CYS A 31 1.37 10.05 3.43
CA CYS A 31 1.64 10.28 2.01
C CYS A 31 0.77 9.37 1.16
N THR A 32 0.36 9.86 0.00
CA THR A 32 -0.35 9.10 -1.02
C THR A 32 0.35 9.30 -2.36
N GLY A 33 0.87 8.20 -2.91
CA GLY A 33 1.35 8.14 -4.29
C GLY A 33 0.29 7.57 -5.21
N GLN A 34 0.10 8.18 -6.37
CA GLN A 34 -0.74 7.67 -7.45
C GLN A 34 0.13 7.42 -8.68
N PHE A 35 -0.01 6.24 -9.26
CA PHE A 35 0.77 5.79 -10.39
C PHE A 35 -0.12 5.14 -11.44
N ILE A 36 0.24 5.30 -12.70
CA ILE A 36 -0.45 4.69 -13.84
C ILE A 36 0.58 4.01 -14.74
N ASN A 37 0.24 2.86 -15.33
CA ASN A 37 1.09 2.25 -16.35
C ASN A 37 0.50 2.47 -17.76
N SER A 38 1.25 2.06 -18.79
CA SER A 38 0.84 2.18 -20.19
C SER A 38 -0.40 1.34 -20.57
N ALA A 39 -0.77 0.36 -19.73
CA ALA A 39 -2.01 -0.41 -19.88
C ALA A 39 -3.24 0.29 -19.27
N GLY A 40 -3.05 1.43 -18.60
CA GLY A 40 -4.11 2.18 -17.92
C GLY A 40 -4.44 1.65 -16.53
N ASP A 41 -3.65 0.73 -15.99
CA ASP A 41 -3.81 0.27 -14.61
C ASP A 41 -3.42 1.39 -13.66
N THR A 42 -4.16 1.52 -12.57
CA THR A 42 -3.93 2.55 -11.56
C THR A 42 -3.47 1.90 -10.26
N VAL A 43 -2.43 2.45 -9.65
CA VAL A 43 -1.95 2.10 -8.31
C VAL A 43 -2.05 3.31 -7.41
N THR A 44 -2.68 3.14 -6.26
CA THR A 44 -2.67 4.14 -5.17
C THR A 44 -2.02 3.53 -3.96
N ILE A 45 -0.94 4.14 -3.47
CA ILE A 45 -0.24 3.70 -2.27
C ILE A 45 -0.40 4.78 -1.22
N ARG A 46 -1.06 4.44 -0.11
CA ARG A 46 -1.19 5.32 1.05
C ARG A 46 -0.36 4.76 2.19
N SER A 47 0.54 5.58 2.70
CA SER A 47 1.42 5.26 3.81
C SER A 47 1.19 6.26 4.93
N SER A 48 0.89 5.77 6.13
CA SER A 48 0.54 6.59 7.29
C SER A 48 1.35 6.17 8.51
N LEU A 49 2.01 7.16 9.13
CA LEU A 49 2.74 6.98 10.38
C LEU A 49 1.86 7.40 11.57
N TYR A 50 1.77 6.53 12.58
CA TYR A 50 0.98 6.76 13.78
C TYR A 50 1.89 7.05 14.98
N ASP A 51 1.33 7.68 16.01
CA ASP A 51 2.05 8.05 17.24
C ASP A 51 2.43 6.84 18.11
N SER A 52 1.75 5.71 17.93
CA SER A 52 2.01 4.48 18.66
C SER A 52 1.73 3.25 17.81
N VAL A 53 2.30 2.11 18.23
CA VAL A 53 2.02 0.80 17.63
C VAL A 53 0.54 0.45 17.78
N ASP A 54 -0.07 0.72 18.93
CA ASP A 54 -1.50 0.44 19.15
C ASP A 54 -2.41 1.21 18.19
N ALA A 55 -2.09 2.49 17.92
CA ALA A 55 -2.84 3.30 16.96
C ALA A 55 -2.68 2.76 15.53
N ALA A 56 -1.47 2.34 15.15
CA ALA A 56 -1.23 1.71 13.86
C ALA A 56 -1.98 0.37 13.72
N SER A 57 -1.95 -0.48 14.74
CA SER A 57 -2.67 -1.76 14.78
C SER A 57 -4.18 -1.57 14.65
N ALA A 58 -4.76 -0.61 15.38
CA ALA A 58 -6.18 -0.29 15.28
C ALA A 58 -6.55 0.23 13.88
N ALA A 59 -5.74 1.10 13.30
CA ALA A 59 -5.97 1.64 11.96
C ALA A 59 -5.83 0.57 10.88
N TYR A 60 -4.80 -0.28 10.96
CA TYR A 60 -4.62 -1.41 10.06
C TYR A 60 -5.78 -2.40 10.13
N ALA A 61 -6.24 -2.75 11.34
CA ALA A 61 -7.41 -3.60 11.52
C ALA A 61 -8.67 -2.99 10.90
N ALA A 62 -8.89 -1.68 11.06
CA ALA A 62 -10.02 -0.99 10.44
C ALA A 62 -9.98 -1.02 8.91
N GLU A 63 -8.80 -0.91 8.29
CA GLU A 63 -8.65 -1.06 6.84
C GLU A 63 -8.88 -2.50 6.39
N LYS A 64 -8.31 -3.48 7.09
CA LYS A 64 -8.48 -4.90 6.80
C LYS A 64 -9.96 -5.33 6.81
N VAL A 65 -10.78 -4.76 7.70
CA VAL A 65 -12.22 -5.04 7.77
C VAL A 65 -12.97 -4.58 6.51
N LYS A 66 -12.53 -3.52 5.82
CA LYS A 66 -13.22 -3.03 4.60
C LYS A 66 -13.22 -4.07 3.48
N GLY A 67 -12.16 -4.89 3.41
CA GLY A 67 -12.05 -6.00 2.47
C GLY A 67 -12.54 -7.34 3.01
N SER A 68 -13.18 -7.39 4.19
CA SER A 68 -13.52 -8.66 4.87
C SER A 68 -14.62 -9.46 4.17
N SER A 69 -15.44 -8.82 3.33
CA SER A 69 -16.43 -9.48 2.48
C SER A 69 -15.79 -10.24 1.30
N TYR A 70 -14.50 -10.03 1.05
CA TYR A 70 -13.76 -10.70 -0.01
C TYR A 70 -12.84 -11.77 0.57
N ARG A 71 -12.45 -12.73 -0.26
CA ARG A 71 -11.47 -13.74 0.14
C ARG A 71 -10.13 -13.05 0.40
N GLN A 72 -9.75 -12.98 1.66
CA GLN A 72 -8.44 -12.47 2.08
C GLN A 72 -7.38 -13.57 2.00
N ILE A 73 -6.17 -13.15 1.66
CA ILE A 73 -4.95 -13.95 1.79
C ILE A 73 -3.98 -13.18 2.67
N THR A 74 -3.22 -13.90 3.50
CA THR A 74 -2.08 -13.32 4.21
C THR A 74 -0.90 -13.30 3.24
N ILE A 75 -0.18 -12.18 3.21
CA ILE A 75 1.09 -12.06 2.48
C ILE A 75 2.24 -12.03 3.51
N ALA A 76 3.49 -12.19 3.06
CA ALA A 76 4.65 -12.24 3.97
C ALA A 76 5.40 -10.89 3.94
N VAL A 77 4.72 -9.83 4.38
CA VAL A 77 5.25 -8.46 4.41
C VAL A 77 4.95 -7.82 5.77
N GLY A 78 5.95 -7.18 6.38
CA GLY A 78 5.86 -6.55 7.70
C GLY A 78 5.51 -7.53 8.83
N GLU A 79 5.16 -6.99 9.99
CA GLU A 79 4.63 -7.74 11.14
C GLU A 79 3.23 -8.33 10.87
N GLU A 80 2.39 -7.60 10.13
CA GLU A 80 1.06 -8.03 9.75
C GLU A 80 0.74 -7.59 8.33
N SER A 81 0.11 -8.46 7.53
CA SER A 81 -0.34 -8.08 6.20
C SER A 81 -1.53 -8.89 5.68
N TYR A 82 -2.22 -8.32 4.71
CA TYR A 82 -3.32 -8.94 3.98
C TYR A 82 -3.28 -8.54 2.51
N ALA A 83 -3.93 -9.34 1.68
CA ALA A 83 -4.38 -8.92 0.36
C ALA A 83 -5.76 -9.48 0.06
N TRP A 84 -6.52 -8.78 -0.78
CA TRP A 84 -7.78 -9.26 -1.33
C TRP A 84 -7.91 -8.81 -2.79
N GLN A 85 -8.79 -9.48 -3.53
CA GLN A 85 -9.15 -9.11 -4.89
C GLN A 85 -10.65 -9.23 -5.09
N HIS A 86 -11.20 -8.35 -5.92
CA HIS A 86 -12.58 -8.37 -6.37
C HIS A 86 -12.73 -7.69 -7.74
N LEU A 87 -13.07 -8.48 -8.75
CA LEU A 87 -13.24 -8.02 -10.15
C LEU A 87 -12.01 -7.25 -10.65
N ALA A 88 -12.17 -5.98 -10.99
CA ALA A 88 -11.11 -5.11 -11.50
C ALA A 88 -10.30 -4.41 -10.40
N ALA A 89 -10.52 -4.73 -9.12
CA ALA A 89 -9.80 -4.14 -8.00
C ALA A 89 -9.09 -5.19 -7.14
N ALA A 90 -7.90 -4.84 -6.64
CA ALA A 90 -7.19 -5.58 -5.62
C ALA A 90 -6.60 -4.61 -4.59
N GLU A 91 -6.42 -5.07 -3.36
CA GLU A 91 -5.77 -4.28 -2.33
C GLU A 91 -4.84 -5.17 -1.53
N ALA A 92 -3.71 -4.61 -1.12
CA ALA A 92 -2.83 -5.19 -0.13
C ALA A 92 -2.56 -4.16 0.96
N GLY A 93 -2.54 -4.61 2.20
CA GLY A 93 -2.18 -3.76 3.33
C GLY A 93 -1.14 -4.46 4.18
N PHE A 94 -0.20 -3.69 4.74
CA PHE A 94 0.71 -4.19 5.76
C PHE A 94 0.96 -3.15 6.85
N ARG A 95 1.39 -3.65 8.01
CA ARG A 95 1.83 -2.86 9.14
C ARG A 95 3.23 -3.29 9.55
N GLU A 96 4.07 -2.32 9.85
CA GLU A 96 5.36 -2.50 10.49
C GLU A 96 5.48 -1.47 11.61
N LYS A 97 5.50 -1.91 12.87
CA LYS A 97 5.51 -1.02 14.05
C LYS A 97 4.38 0.01 13.97
N ASN A 98 4.71 1.30 13.88
CA ASN A 98 3.78 2.42 13.81
C ASN A 98 3.47 2.89 12.38
N LEU A 99 3.94 2.19 11.34
CA LEU A 99 3.66 2.47 9.94
C LEU A 99 2.57 1.53 9.43
N VAL A 100 1.58 2.09 8.73
CA VAL A 100 0.59 1.33 7.96
C VAL A 100 0.67 1.73 6.50
N VAL A 101 0.74 0.75 5.61
CA VAL A 101 0.75 0.95 4.16
C VAL A 101 -0.41 0.21 3.54
N ILE A 102 -1.21 0.90 2.74
CA ILE A 102 -2.36 0.36 2.01
C ILE A 102 -2.16 0.66 0.54
N ILE A 103 -2.23 -0.38 -0.28
CA ILE A 103 -1.99 -0.34 -1.72
C ILE A 103 -3.25 -0.81 -2.40
N ARG A 104 -3.84 0.06 -3.20
CA ARG A 104 -4.97 -0.26 -4.07
C ARG A 104 -4.50 -0.33 -5.50
N TYR A 105 -4.82 -1.44 -6.13
CA TYR A 105 -4.59 -1.70 -7.53
C TYR A 105 -5.95 -1.76 -8.24
N SER A 106 -6.08 -1.11 -9.38
CA SER A 106 -7.24 -1.27 -10.25
C SER A 106 -6.79 -1.46 -11.69
N ALA A 107 -7.25 -2.53 -12.31
CA ALA A 107 -6.93 -2.86 -13.69
C ALA A 107 -7.66 -1.89 -14.63
N GLY A 108 -6.95 -1.32 -15.61
CA GLY A 108 -7.53 -0.47 -16.63
C GLY A 108 -8.48 -1.25 -17.56
N VAL A 109 -8.17 -2.53 -17.80
CA VAL A 109 -9.01 -3.47 -18.55
C VAL A 109 -8.95 -4.85 -17.90
N GLY A 110 -10.10 -5.50 -17.74
CA GLY A 110 -10.18 -6.89 -17.27
C GLY A 110 -10.24 -7.04 -15.75
N MET A 111 -9.58 -8.07 -15.22
CA MET A 111 -9.59 -8.39 -13.79
C MET A 111 -8.26 -8.01 -13.14
N ALA A 112 -8.34 -7.46 -11.92
CA ALA A 112 -7.18 -7.24 -11.09
C ALA A 112 -6.73 -8.53 -10.41
N SER A 113 -5.40 -8.68 -10.24
CA SER A 113 -4.84 -9.79 -9.49
C SER A 113 -4.42 -9.36 -8.10
N GLY A 114 -4.84 -10.10 -7.08
CA GLY A 114 -4.33 -9.99 -5.72
C GLY A 114 -2.82 -10.24 -5.64
N LYS A 115 -2.23 -10.94 -6.62
CA LYS A 115 -0.77 -11.10 -6.74
C LYS A 115 -0.07 -9.80 -7.11
N GLU A 116 -0.69 -8.95 -7.92
CA GLU A 116 -0.12 -7.64 -8.30
C GLU A 116 -0.11 -6.70 -7.10
N ALA A 117 -1.23 -6.61 -6.38
CA ALA A 117 -1.30 -5.85 -5.14
C ALA A 117 -0.29 -6.36 -4.09
N ALA A 118 -0.13 -7.68 -3.95
CA ALA A 118 0.87 -8.27 -3.05
C ALA A 118 2.32 -7.99 -3.49
N ALA A 119 2.62 -8.04 -4.79
CA ALA A 119 3.94 -7.72 -5.32
C ALA A 119 4.30 -6.24 -5.08
N LEU A 120 3.35 -5.33 -5.33
CA LEU A 120 3.49 -3.92 -5.02
C LEU A 120 3.71 -3.69 -3.52
N ALA A 121 3.07 -4.47 -2.65
CA ALA A 121 3.32 -4.43 -1.20
C ALA A 121 4.74 -4.85 -0.83
N GLY A 122 5.25 -5.92 -1.45
CA GLY A 122 6.65 -6.33 -1.29
C GLY A 122 7.63 -5.26 -1.76
N MET A 123 7.39 -4.64 -2.92
CA MET A 123 8.23 -3.56 -3.44
C MET A 123 8.20 -2.31 -2.54
N ALA A 124 7.03 -1.93 -2.04
CA ALA A 124 6.90 -0.81 -1.11
C ALA A 124 7.66 -1.08 0.19
N ALA A 125 7.51 -2.28 0.77
CA ALA A 125 8.23 -2.70 1.96
C ALA A 125 9.76 -2.68 1.75
N GLN A 126 10.24 -3.23 0.63
CA GLN A 126 11.67 -3.25 0.31
C GLN A 126 12.26 -1.84 0.18
N ASN A 127 11.56 -0.93 -0.51
CA ASN A 127 12.00 0.46 -0.67
C ASN A 127 11.95 1.25 0.65
N MET A 128 11.09 0.83 1.57
CA MET A 128 11.05 1.39 2.90
C MET A 128 12.16 0.77 3.77
N GLY A 129 12.62 -0.45 3.52
CA GLY A 129 13.61 -1.15 4.36
C GLY A 129 12.97 -2.03 5.43
N ILE A 130 11.84 -2.66 5.07
CA ILE A 130 11.04 -3.59 5.87
C ILE A 130 11.28 -5.01 5.36
#